data_AF-A0A093PJH5-F1
#
_entry.id   AF-A0A093PJH5-F1
#
_cell.length_a   1.000
_cell.length_b   1.000
_cell.length_c   1.000
_cell.angle_alpha   90.00
_cell.angle_beta   90.00
_cell.angle_gamma   90.00
#
_symmetry.space_group_name_H-M   'P 1'
#
loop_
_entity.id
_entity.type
_entity.pdbx_description
1 polymer ?
#
loop_
_entity_poly.entity_id
_entity_poly.type
_entity_poly.pdbx_seq_one_letter_code
_entity_poly.pdbx_strand_id
1 'polypeptide(L)'
;SPPVIREGTVNDLLSHLDPHKSMGPDEIHLRVMGELVEELAKPLSIIYQQSWLTGEVPDDWKLANVTPIHQKGCKEDPGNYRPISLTSVPSKVMEQIILSAITQHLQDRQGI
;
A
#
# COMPACT_ATOMS: atom_id res chain seq x y z
N SER A 1 -2.47 -5.29 21.37
CA SER A 1 -2.77 -3.84 21.40
C SER A 1 -2.64 -3.30 19.99
N PRO A 2 -3.42 -2.27 19.60
CA PRO A 2 -3.25 -1.64 18.29
C PRO A 2 -1.84 -1.05 18.17
N PRO A 3 -1.15 -1.21 17.02
CA PRO A 3 0.16 -0.63 16.81
C PRO A 3 0.06 0.90 16.79
N VAL A 4 1.12 1.54 17.28
CA VAL A 4 1.31 2.98 17.13
C VAL A 4 2.00 3.23 15.80
N ILE A 5 1.31 3.88 14.87
CA ILE A 5 1.85 4.20 13.55
C ILE A 5 2.63 5.50 13.64
N ARG A 6 3.96 5.39 13.70
CA ARG A 6 4.86 6.54 13.84
C ARG A 6 5.19 7.14 12.49
N GLU A 7 5.39 8.45 12.48
CA GLU A 7 5.89 9.22 11.34
C GLU A 7 7.18 8.62 10.74
N GLY A 8 8.16 8.26 11.59
CA GLY A 8 9.39 7.62 11.12
C GLY A 8 9.14 6.31 10.36
N THR A 9 8.20 5.49 10.82
CA THR A 9 7.80 4.25 10.12
C THR A 9 7.20 4.56 8.75
N VAL A 10 6.38 5.60 8.64
CA VAL A 10 5.79 6.02 7.37
C VAL A 10 6.87 6.58 6.43
N ASN A 11 7.79 7.39 6.96
CA ASN A 11 8.92 7.92 6.20
C ASN A 11 9.78 6.78 5.63
N ASP A 12 10.14 5.79 6.45
CA ASP A 12 10.90 4.62 6.03
C ASP A 12 10.19 3.88 4.89
N LEU A 13 8.89 3.61 5.03
CA LEU A 13 8.12 2.89 4.02
C LEU A 13 8.02 3.66 2.69
N LEU A 14 7.84 4.98 2.75
CA LEU A 14 7.77 5.83 1.58
C LEU A 14 9.14 5.99 0.90
N SER A 15 10.22 6.07 1.67
CA SER A 15 11.59 6.20 1.16
C SER A 15 12.08 4.96 0.41
N HIS A 16 11.53 3.78 0.73
CA HIS A 16 11.88 2.51 0.10
C HIS A 16 10.90 2.09 -1.00
N LEU A 17 10.06 3.00 -1.48
CA LEU A 17 9.18 2.74 -2.62
C LEU A 17 10.00 2.49 -3.89
N ASP A 18 9.66 1.43 -4.61
CA ASP A 18 10.26 1.14 -5.92
C ASP A 18 9.76 2.16 -6.96
N PRO A 19 10.64 3.05 -7.47
CA PRO A 19 10.24 4.14 -8.36
C PRO A 19 9.79 3.66 -9.74
N HIS A 20 9.97 2.37 -10.07
CA HIS A 20 9.59 1.79 -11.35
C HIS A 20 8.19 1.17 -11.35
N LYS A 21 7.45 1.23 -10.23
CA LYS A 21 6.07 0.71 -10.18
C LYS A 21 5.05 1.66 -10.80
N SER A 22 3.98 1.06 -11.29
CA SER A 22 2.84 1.76 -11.89
C SER A 22 2.07 2.60 -10.88
N MET A 23 1.54 3.72 -11.38
CA MET A 23 0.70 4.65 -10.63
C MET A 23 -0.68 4.04 -10.35
N GLY A 24 -1.30 4.49 -9.25
CA GLY A 24 -2.68 4.16 -8.93
C GLY A 24 -3.68 5.06 -9.70
N PRO A 25 -4.96 5.04 -9.29
CA PRO A 25 -5.99 5.93 -9.84
C PRO A 25 -5.78 7.40 -9.52
N ASP A 26 -4.92 7.71 -8.56
CA ASP A 26 -4.52 9.05 -8.15
C ASP A 26 -3.55 9.72 -9.13
N GLU A 27 -2.99 8.96 -10.07
CA GLU A 27 -2.01 9.42 -11.06
C GLU A 27 -0.73 10.04 -10.45
N ILE A 28 -0.50 9.81 -9.15
CA ILE A 28 0.69 10.31 -8.47
C ILE A 28 1.83 9.33 -8.70
N HIS A 29 2.88 9.82 -9.36
CA HIS A 29 4.07 9.02 -9.58
C HIS A 29 4.81 8.77 -8.27
N LEU A 30 5.29 7.53 -8.04
CA LEU A 30 5.97 7.14 -6.80
C LEU A 30 7.20 8.00 -6.49
N ARG A 31 7.87 8.50 -7.54
CA ARG A 31 8.98 9.47 -7.41
C ARG A 31 8.55 10.73 -6.64
N VAL A 32 7.38 11.28 -6.91
CA VAL A 32 6.87 12.46 -6.19
C VAL A 32 6.68 12.14 -4.71
N MET A 33 6.20 10.94 -4.40
CA MET A 33 6.02 10.49 -3.02
C MET A 33 7.35 10.35 -2.27
N GLY A 34 8.40 9.87 -2.95
CA GLY A 34 9.75 9.79 -2.39
C GLY A 34 10.41 11.17 -2.21
N GLU A 35 10.19 12.10 -3.14
CA GLU A 35 10.73 13.47 -3.04
C GLU A 35 10.05 14.29 -1.94
N LEU A 36 8.77 14.04 -1.67
CA LEU A 36 7.96 14.75 -0.66
C LEU A 36 7.82 13.99 0.65
N VAL A 37 8.71 13.04 0.94
CA VAL A 37 8.54 12.11 2.06
C VAL A 37 8.47 12.83 3.42
N GLU A 38 9.31 13.84 3.61
CA GLU A 38 9.35 14.64 4.85
C GLU A 38 8.04 15.38 5.11
N GLU A 39 7.42 15.89 4.04
CA GLU A 39 6.16 16.64 4.12
C GLU A 39 4.94 15.71 4.28
N LEU A 40 5.02 14.50 3.70
CA LEU A 40 3.91 13.56 3.65
C LEU A 40 3.88 12.59 4.84
N ALA A 41 5.03 12.26 5.44
CA ALA A 41 5.12 11.25 6.49
C ALA A 41 4.24 11.61 7.70
N LYS A 42 4.26 12.88 8.12
CA LYS A 42 3.45 13.33 9.25
C LYS A 42 1.95 13.20 9.01
N PRO A 43 1.35 13.86 7.99
CA PRO A 43 -0.09 13.79 7.77
C PRO A 43 -0.55 12.36 7.51
N LEU A 44 0.21 11.56 6.74
CA LEU A 44 -0.14 10.17 6.49
C LEU A 44 -0.13 9.32 7.76
N SER A 45 0.84 9.51 8.66
CA SER A 45 0.85 8.78 9.95
C SER A 45 -0.42 9.01 10.78
N ILE A 46 -0.95 10.24 10.76
CA ILE A 46 -2.19 10.58 11.46
C ILE A 46 -3.38 9.88 10.79
N ILE A 47 -3.47 9.92 9.46
CA ILE A 47 -4.54 9.26 8.69
C ILE A 47 -4.51 7.74 8.91
N TYR A 48 -3.33 7.11 8.83
CA TYR A 48 -3.19 5.67 9.06
C TYR A 48 -3.57 5.29 10.49
N GLN A 49 -3.15 6.07 11.48
CA GLN A 49 -3.50 5.79 12.88
C GLN A 49 -5.02 5.87 13.09
N GLN A 50 -5.68 6.88 12.53
CA GLN A 50 -7.14 6.99 12.59
C GLN A 50 -7.82 5.85 11.82
N SER A 51 -7.29 5.49 10.65
CA SER A 51 -7.83 4.40 9.85
C SER A 51 -7.75 3.07 10.58
N TRP A 52 -6.65 2.82 11.30
CA TRP A 52 -6.49 1.64 12.14
C TRP A 52 -7.52 1.59 13.28
N LEU A 53 -7.73 2.71 13.96
CA LEU A 53 -8.61 2.77 15.14
C LEU A 53 -10.09 2.67 14.78
N THR A 54 -10.48 3.25 13.64
CA THR A 54 -11.87 3.30 13.17
C THR A 54 -12.25 2.08 12.32
N GLY A 55 -11.27 1.43 11.68
CA GLY A 55 -11.52 0.40 10.67
C GLY A 55 -11.97 0.97 9.32
N GLU A 56 -11.89 2.29 9.12
CA GLU A 56 -12.26 2.98 7.90
C GLU A 56 -11.03 3.56 7.20
N VAL A 57 -11.05 3.62 5.88
CA VAL A 57 -10.00 4.29 5.08
C VAL A 57 -10.64 5.37 4.20
N PRO A 58 -9.86 6.39 3.77
CA PRO A 58 -10.35 7.37 2.80
C PRO A 58 -10.97 6.70 1.57
N ASP A 59 -12.05 7.28 1.03
CA ASP A 59 -12.75 6.70 -0.13
C ASP A 59 -11.85 6.57 -1.35
N ASP A 60 -10.96 7.53 -1.56
CA ASP A 60 -9.96 7.50 -2.64
C ASP A 60 -9.04 6.27 -2.57
N TRP A 61 -8.80 5.72 -1.38
CA TRP A 61 -7.95 4.54 -1.19
C TRP A 61 -8.69 3.24 -1.49
N LYS A 62 -10.02 3.26 -1.57
CA LYS A 62 -10.85 2.11 -1.95
C LYS A 62 -10.89 1.91 -3.46
N LEU A 63 -10.38 2.87 -4.24
CA LEU A 63 -10.33 2.83 -5.69
C LEU A 63 -9.09 2.10 -6.20
N ALA A 64 -9.23 1.39 -7.31
CA ALA A 64 -8.12 0.73 -7.98
C ALA A 64 -8.32 0.65 -9.49
N ASN A 65 -7.22 0.78 -10.25
CA ASN A 65 -7.22 0.51 -11.67
C ASN A 65 -7.02 -0.99 -11.89
N VAL A 66 -7.99 -1.67 -12.50
CA VAL A 66 -7.88 -3.09 -12.81
C VAL A 66 -7.19 -3.27 -14.16
N THR A 67 -6.00 -3.88 -14.15
CA THR A 67 -5.21 -4.12 -15.37
C THR A 67 -4.98 -5.62 -15.59
N PRO A 68 -5.10 -6.12 -16.83
CA PRO A 68 -4.83 -7.52 -17.11
C PRO A 68 -3.32 -7.77 -17.21
N ILE A 69 -2.81 -8.73 -16.44
CA ILE A 69 -1.45 -9.25 -16.57
C ILE A 69 -1.49 -10.59 -17.28
N HIS A 70 -0.79 -10.66 -18.42
CA HIS A 70 -0.57 -11.91 -19.14
C HIS A 70 0.21 -12.89 -18.27
N GLN A 71 -0.24 -14.15 -18.22
CA GLN A 71 0.44 -15.20 -17.49
C GLN A 71 1.33 -16.03 -18.42
N LYS A 72 0.71 -16.94 -19.18
CA LYS A 72 1.34 -17.92 -20.07
C LYS A 72 0.37 -18.27 -21.20
N GLY A 73 0.85 -18.88 -22.27
CA GLY A 73 0.00 -19.28 -23.40
C GLY A 73 -0.24 -18.16 -24.42
N CYS A 74 -1.27 -18.35 -25.24
CA CYS A 74 -1.66 -17.46 -26.33
C CYS A 74 -2.09 -16.09 -25.80
N LYS A 75 -1.61 -15.00 -26.41
CA LYS A 75 -1.93 -13.60 -25.98
C LYS A 75 -3.31 -13.16 -26.47
N GLU A 76 -3.84 -13.84 -27.47
CA GLU A 76 -5.13 -13.58 -28.07
C GLU A 76 -6.27 -14.24 -27.28
N ASP A 77 -5.94 -15.17 -26.38
CA ASP A 77 -6.90 -15.83 -25.50
C ASP A 77 -7.04 -15.05 -24.17
N PRO A 78 -8.22 -14.45 -23.90
CA PRO A 78 -8.46 -13.69 -22.67
C PRO A 78 -8.29 -14.52 -21.39
N GLY A 79 -8.46 -15.85 -21.45
CA GLY A 79 -8.30 -16.76 -20.32
C GLY A 79 -6.87 -16.82 -19.78
N ASN A 80 -5.89 -16.37 -20.56
CA ASN A 80 -4.46 -16.36 -20.20
C ASN A 80 -4.03 -15.11 -19.42
N TYR A 81 -4.97 -14.26 -19.01
CA TYR A 81 -4.72 -13.05 -18.24
C TYR A 81 -5.34 -13.17 -16.85
N ARG A 82 -4.65 -12.65 -15.83
CA ARG A 82 -5.27 -12.35 -14.53
C ARG A 82 -5.48 -10.86 -14.36
N PRO A 83 -6.59 -10.41 -13.78
CA PRO A 83 -6.70 -9.03 -13.32
C PRO A 83 -5.77 -8.80 -12.14
N ILE A 84 -5.16 -7.61 -12.09
CA ILE A 84 -4.54 -7.07 -10.88
C ILE A 84 -5.12 -5.70 -10.57
N SER A 85 -5.18 -5.36 -9.29
CA SER A 85 -5.62 -4.06 -8.80
C SER A 85 -4.42 -3.16 -8.54
N LEU A 86 -4.33 -2.04 -9.25
CA LEU A 86 -3.37 -0.98 -8.97
C LEU A 86 -4.03 0.04 -8.05
N THR A 87 -3.68 0.01 -6.77
CA THR A 87 -4.12 0.98 -5.75
C THR A 87 -3.16 2.17 -5.64
N SER A 88 -3.62 3.25 -5.02
CA SER A 88 -2.81 4.42 -4.70
C SER A 88 -1.62 4.08 -3.80
N VAL A 89 -0.57 4.90 -3.83
CA VAL A 89 0.61 4.68 -2.97
C VAL A 89 0.27 4.71 -1.48
N PRO A 90 -0.53 5.66 -0.98
CA PRO A 90 -0.90 5.66 0.44
C PRO A 90 -1.71 4.43 0.85
N SER A 91 -2.60 3.92 -0.03
CA SER A 91 -3.32 2.65 0.21
C SER A 91 -2.34 1.49 0.40
N LYS A 92 -1.36 1.36 -0.51
CA LYS A 92 -0.35 0.30 -0.44
C LYS A 92 0.48 0.36 0.85
N VAL A 93 0.83 1.55 1.31
CA VAL A 93 1.56 1.72 2.57
C VAL A 93 0.70 1.28 3.76
N MET A 94 -0.59 1.64 3.79
CA MET A 94 -1.52 1.14 4.82
C MET A 94 -1.64 -0.39 4.79
N GLU A 95 -1.77 -0.99 3.61
CA GLU A 95 -1.80 -2.45 3.42
C GLU A 95 -0.53 -3.12 3.98
N GLN A 96 0.64 -2.52 3.77
CA GLN A 96 1.91 -3.03 4.32
C GLN A 96 1.96 -2.93 5.85
N ILE A 97 1.45 -1.85 6.44
CA ILE A 97 1.37 -1.69 7.90
C ILE A 97 0.46 -2.77 8.50
N ILE A 98 -0.71 -3.01 7.88
CA ILE A 98 -1.65 -4.06 8.28
C ILE A 98 -1.02 -5.45 8.15
N LEU A 99 -0.39 -5.74 7.02
CA LEU A 99 0.28 -7.02 6.80
C LEU A 99 1.36 -7.28 7.85
N SER A 100 2.18 -6.26 8.15
CA SER A 100 3.25 -6.35 9.14
C SER A 100 2.70 -6.64 10.54
N ALA A 101 1.64 -5.93 10.94
CA ALA A 101 0.99 -6.14 12.23
C ALA A 101 0.35 -7.54 12.36
N ILE A 102 -0.33 -8.02 11.30
CA ILE A 102 -0.89 -9.38 11.28
C ILE A 102 0.21 -10.43 11.34
N THR A 103 1.28 -10.26 10.56
CA THR A 103 2.40 -11.20 10.50
C THR A 103 3.10 -11.31 11.85
N GLN A 104 3.40 -10.17 12.49
CA GLN A 104 3.99 -10.14 13.83
C GLN A 104 3.08 -10.86 14.84
N HIS A 105 1.77 -10.58 14.79
CA HIS A 105 0.81 -11.21 15.68
C HIS A 105 0.74 -12.73 15.52
N LEU A 106 0.87 -13.23 14.29
CA LEU A 106 0.90 -14.67 14.01
C LEU A 106 2.19 -15.32 14.49
N GLN A 107 3.34 -14.65 14.33
CA GLN A 107 4.64 -15.11 14.81
C GLN A 107 4.68 -15.22 16.34
N ASP A 108 4.25 -14.16 17.04
CA ASP A 108 4.19 -14.12 18.50
C ASP A 108 3.33 -15.26 19.09
N ARG A 109 2.26 -15.67 18.37
CA ARG A 109 1.38 -16.77 18.78
C ARG A 109 1.91 -18.16 18.42
N GLN A 110 2.82 -18.26 17.45
CA GLN A 110 3.46 -19.53 17.07
C GLN A 110 4.70 -19.84 17.92
N GLY A 111 5.20 -18.89 18.72
CA GLY A 111 6.30 -19.13 19.65
C GLY A 111 7.60 -19.55 18.95
N ILE A 112 7.86 -19.00 17.76
CA ILE A 112 9.14 -19.15 17.04
C ILE A 112 9.96 -17.89 17.28
#